data_AF-A0A496A4D2-F1
#
_entry.id   AF-A0A496A4D2-F1
#
_cell.length_a   1.000
_cell.length_b   1.000
_cell.length_c   1.000
_cell.angle_alpha   90.00
_cell.angle_beta   90.00
_cell.angle_gamma   90.00
#
_symmetry.space_group_name_H-M   'P 1'
#
loop_
_entity.id
_entity.type
_entity.pdbx_description
1 polymer ?
#
loop_
_entity_poly.entity_id
_entity_poly.type
_entity_poly.pdbx_seq_one_letter_code
_entity_poly.pdbx_strand_id
1 'polypeptide(L)'
;MREINIAEADIDAVATEIATFASDLPNPEDLVNPQPTAIKVIDCVLSLRRSYDKFVIPRLKNFRNRHPDIQQINDLVHLMASYPTPDAFMISELNHNSRVKPKMLQEVVKFVCQIVEGTQTIEEEKEVLKQWAIQAEPQDYQTLNIRDFAIAGFQYLRMLFGADTAKPDEHIIRFLKEILNRRVSKVEALRLLEAGSERVGVSVRAVDKYIWNRGARGKQYAAGRDTVRLAPDIDIQTEKKAEAGYSEFWQPIRSGEFGELFAGKPVPIGEDGWISKRIRGRGVEIILGCRKNYSNVSFFCWGENRIERRDEILALFPEADYDYYPRESHKRAMVRFDVLNKGKDHREDWDEIREKLVTMGADIYNKINESDL
;
A
#
# COMPACT_ATOMS: atom_id res chain seq x y z
N MET A 1 18.42 -1.70 -24.67
CA MET A 1 17.10 -1.69 -23.98
C MET A 1 16.05 -1.41 -25.03
N ARG A 2 14.90 -2.10 -25.05
CA ARG A 2 13.89 -1.86 -26.10
C ARG A 2 13.22 -0.51 -25.85
N GLU A 3 13.25 0.38 -26.85
CA GLU A 3 12.38 1.56 -26.85
C GLU A 3 10.94 1.08 -26.65
N ILE A 4 10.28 1.56 -25.60
CA ILE A 4 8.84 1.38 -25.46
C ILE A 4 8.21 2.32 -26.48
N ASN A 5 7.88 1.78 -27.65
CA ASN A 5 7.15 2.49 -28.67
C ASN A 5 5.68 2.60 -28.22
N ILE A 6 5.23 3.82 -27.97
CA ILE A 6 3.86 4.10 -27.53
C ILE A 6 3.08 4.46 -28.79
N ALA A 7 1.94 3.82 -29.00
CA ALA A 7 1.12 4.08 -30.17
C ALA A 7 0.55 5.50 -30.10
N GLU A 8 0.61 6.24 -31.21
CA GLU A 8 0.05 7.59 -31.32
C GLU A 8 -1.43 7.64 -30.90
N ALA A 9 -2.19 6.60 -31.29
CA ALA A 9 -3.60 6.46 -30.92
C ALA A 9 -3.82 6.36 -29.38
N ASP A 10 -2.87 5.78 -28.64
CA ASP A 10 -2.97 5.73 -27.17
C ASP A 10 -2.71 7.11 -26.56
N ILE A 11 -1.78 7.88 -27.12
CA ILE A 11 -1.51 9.27 -26.69
C ILE A 11 -2.74 10.13 -26.94
N ASP A 12 -3.35 10.01 -28.13
CA ASP A 12 -4.55 10.77 -28.49
C ASP A 12 -5.75 10.42 -27.59
N ALA A 13 -5.93 9.15 -27.24
CA ALA A 13 -6.97 8.72 -26.30
C ALA A 13 -6.76 9.33 -24.91
N VAL A 14 -5.52 9.32 -24.40
CA VAL A 14 -5.18 9.91 -23.10
C VAL A 14 -5.34 11.43 -23.12
N ALA A 15 -4.87 12.11 -24.16
CA ALA A 15 -5.02 13.54 -24.34
C ALA A 15 -6.51 13.94 -24.40
N THR A 16 -7.32 13.18 -25.13
CA THR A 16 -8.78 13.39 -25.21
C THR A 16 -9.42 13.31 -23.83
N GLU A 17 -9.10 12.29 -23.04
CA GLU A 17 -9.63 12.15 -21.68
C GLU A 17 -9.14 13.28 -20.77
N ILE A 18 -7.86 13.67 -20.81
CA ILE A 18 -7.32 14.79 -20.01
C ILE A 18 -8.05 16.10 -20.34
N ALA A 19 -8.34 16.36 -21.62
CA ALA A 19 -9.05 17.56 -22.04
C ALA A 19 -10.46 17.67 -21.42
N THR A 20 -11.11 16.54 -21.07
CA THR A 20 -12.45 16.56 -20.45
C THR A 20 -12.48 17.15 -19.05
N PHE A 21 -11.34 17.14 -18.33
CA PHE A 21 -11.23 17.67 -16.97
C PHE A 21 -10.14 18.74 -16.82
N ALA A 22 -9.59 19.24 -17.92
CA ALA A 22 -8.49 20.21 -17.92
C ALA A 22 -8.84 21.50 -17.14
N SER A 23 -10.11 21.94 -17.19
CA SER A 23 -10.60 23.11 -16.43
C SER A 23 -10.65 22.90 -14.92
N ASP A 24 -10.66 21.65 -14.46
CA ASP A 24 -10.77 21.29 -13.04
C ASP A 24 -9.40 20.98 -12.42
N LEU A 25 -8.33 21.11 -13.21
CA LEU A 25 -6.97 20.85 -12.74
C LEU A 25 -6.54 21.90 -11.71
N PRO A 26 -5.84 21.49 -10.64
CA PRO A 26 -5.27 22.44 -9.70
C PRO A 26 -4.21 23.32 -10.39
N ASN A 27 -4.07 24.56 -9.93
CA ASN A 27 -3.00 25.43 -10.40
C ASN A 27 -1.65 24.79 -10.05
N PRO A 28 -0.70 24.68 -10.99
CA PRO A 28 0.64 24.16 -10.73
C PRO A 28 1.36 24.83 -9.54
N GLU A 29 1.12 26.11 -9.30
CA GLU A 29 1.70 26.85 -8.17
C GLU A 29 1.24 26.29 -6.81
N ASP A 30 -0.02 25.86 -6.71
CA ASP A 30 -0.58 25.24 -5.50
C ASP A 30 0.01 23.85 -5.23
N LEU A 31 0.65 23.25 -6.23
CA LEU A 31 1.27 21.93 -6.11
C LEU A 31 2.67 22.02 -5.52
N VAL A 32 3.29 23.20 -5.48
CA VAL A 32 4.63 23.38 -4.91
C VAL A 32 4.63 22.88 -3.46
N ASN A 33 5.60 22.03 -3.14
CA ASN A 33 5.74 21.51 -1.79
C ASN A 33 6.75 22.39 -1.01
N PRO A 34 6.30 23.23 -0.06
CA PRO A 34 7.17 24.14 0.67
C PRO A 34 7.95 23.46 1.80
N GLN A 35 7.80 22.14 1.97
CA GLN A 35 8.45 21.43 3.07
C GLN A 35 9.98 21.48 2.94
N PRO A 36 10.70 21.40 4.08
CA PRO A 36 12.15 21.27 4.06
C PRO A 36 12.60 20.00 3.34
N THR A 37 13.82 20.03 2.80
CA THR A 37 14.37 18.94 2.00
C THR A 37 14.41 17.61 2.77
N ALA A 38 14.84 17.64 4.03
CA ALA A 38 14.83 16.49 4.92
C ALA A 38 13.43 15.84 5.01
N ILE A 39 12.41 16.68 5.17
CA ILE A 39 11.02 16.23 5.31
C ILE A 39 10.51 15.60 4.02
N LYS A 40 10.89 16.14 2.85
CA LYS A 40 10.54 15.57 1.54
C LYS A 40 11.09 14.16 1.36
N VAL A 41 12.32 13.89 1.83
CA VAL A 41 12.89 12.54 1.75
C VAL A 41 12.14 11.55 2.65
N ILE A 42 11.80 11.95 3.88
CA ILE A 42 10.99 11.13 4.78
C ILE A 42 9.60 10.87 4.18
N ASP A 43 8.95 11.92 3.65
CA ASP A 43 7.67 11.83 2.95
C ASP A 43 7.73 10.78 1.84
N CYS A 44 8.70 10.91 0.93
CA CYS A 44 8.86 10.00 -0.20
C CYS A 44 8.85 8.53 0.25
N VAL A 45 9.67 8.19 1.24
CA VAL A 45 9.81 6.83 1.74
C VAL A 45 8.54 6.38 2.48
N LEU A 46 7.95 7.21 3.34
CA LEU A 46 6.74 6.84 4.07
C LEU A 46 5.53 6.63 3.15
N SER A 47 5.42 7.42 2.09
CA SER A 47 4.34 7.42 1.09
C SER A 47 4.30 6.16 0.21
N LEU A 48 5.35 5.35 0.21
CA LEU A 48 5.34 4.07 -0.51
C LEU A 48 4.43 3.04 0.16
N ARG A 49 3.38 2.59 -0.55
CA ARG A 49 2.45 1.53 -0.13
C ARG A 49 1.76 1.82 1.22
N ARG A 50 1.41 3.07 1.48
CA ARG A 50 0.72 3.51 2.70
C ARG A 50 -0.36 4.55 2.37
N SER A 51 -1.33 4.69 3.28
CA SER A 51 -2.34 5.76 3.18
C SER A 51 -1.68 7.09 3.50
N TYR A 52 -1.63 8.00 2.53
CA TYR A 52 -1.00 9.30 2.72
C TYR A 52 -1.60 10.05 3.91
N ASP A 53 -2.91 10.27 3.91
CA ASP A 53 -3.59 11.07 4.93
C ASP A 53 -3.59 10.42 6.31
N LYS A 54 -3.83 9.11 6.39
CA LYS A 54 -3.98 8.42 7.69
C LYS A 54 -2.65 7.99 8.30
N PHE A 55 -1.60 7.83 7.48
CA PHE A 55 -0.33 7.27 7.94
C PHE A 55 0.82 8.27 7.82
N VAL A 56 0.97 8.94 6.68
CA VAL A 56 2.14 9.80 6.37
C VAL A 56 2.00 11.15 7.06
N ILE A 57 0.90 11.86 6.81
CA ILE A 57 0.69 13.23 7.32
C ILE A 57 0.88 13.33 8.84
N PRO A 58 0.28 12.46 9.68
CA PRO A 58 0.45 12.56 11.13
C PRO A 58 1.90 12.38 11.57
N ARG A 59 2.66 11.52 10.88
CA ARG A 59 4.07 11.25 11.19
C ARG A 59 4.96 12.41 10.79
N LEU A 60 4.75 12.98 9.61
CA LEU A 60 5.50 14.17 9.16
C LEU A 60 5.20 15.38 10.04
N LYS A 61 3.95 15.56 10.48
CA LYS A 61 3.57 16.61 11.45
C LYS A 61 4.29 16.41 12.78
N ASN A 62 4.23 15.20 13.34
CA ASN A 62 4.90 14.89 14.61
C ASN A 62 6.42 15.00 14.54
N PHE A 63 7.03 14.61 13.41
CA PHE A 63 8.47 14.74 13.20
C PHE A 63 8.88 16.22 13.18
N ARG A 64 8.22 17.04 12.34
CA ARG A 64 8.50 18.49 12.24
C ARG A 64 8.33 19.23 13.56
N ASN A 65 7.30 18.89 14.33
CA ASN A 65 7.06 19.52 15.62
C ASN A 65 8.15 19.23 16.65
N ARG A 66 8.80 18.06 16.56
CA ARG A 66 9.87 17.65 17.48
C ARG A 66 11.26 18.09 17.00
N HIS A 67 11.40 18.33 15.69
CA HIS A 67 12.66 18.62 15.01
C HIS A 67 12.51 19.81 14.04
N PRO A 68 12.20 21.02 14.55
CA PRO A 68 12.00 22.20 13.71
C PRO A 68 13.27 22.68 13.01
N ASP A 69 14.44 22.31 13.54
CA ASP A 69 15.78 22.62 13.07
C ASP A 69 16.26 21.71 11.92
N ILE A 70 15.61 20.57 11.71
CA ILE A 70 15.98 19.62 10.66
C ILE A 70 15.41 20.08 9.31
N GLN A 71 16.23 20.81 8.55
CA GLN A 71 15.82 21.44 7.29
C GLN A 71 16.50 20.77 6.08
N GLN A 72 17.82 20.63 6.15
CA GLN A 72 18.70 20.10 5.11
C GLN A 72 18.88 18.58 5.24
N ILE A 73 19.38 17.96 4.18
CA ILE A 73 19.63 16.52 4.18
C ILE A 73 20.72 16.15 5.20
N ASN A 74 21.74 16.99 5.37
CA ASN A 74 22.78 16.74 6.37
C ASN A 74 22.25 16.77 7.80
N ASP A 75 21.27 17.63 8.10
CA ASP A 75 20.62 17.65 9.42
C ASP A 75 19.95 16.29 9.70
N LEU A 76 19.25 15.74 8.70
CA LEU A 76 18.62 14.42 8.79
C LEU A 76 19.67 13.31 8.95
N VAL A 77 20.80 13.37 8.24
CA VAL A 77 21.91 12.42 8.39
C VAL A 77 22.44 12.43 9.82
N HIS A 78 22.70 13.62 10.38
CA HIS A 78 23.20 13.76 11.75
C HIS A 78 22.20 13.21 12.77
N LEU A 79 20.92 13.53 12.62
CA LEU A 79 19.88 12.98 13.49
C LEU A 79 19.80 11.45 13.37
N MET A 80 19.81 10.89 12.15
CA MET A 80 19.76 9.44 11.95
C MET A 80 20.99 8.74 12.55
N ALA A 81 22.17 9.36 12.49
CA ALA A 81 23.41 8.84 13.07
C ALA A 81 23.41 8.83 14.60
N SER A 82 22.58 9.65 15.26
CA SER A 82 22.43 9.63 16.72
C SER A 82 21.74 8.36 17.25
N TYR A 83 21.12 7.57 16.37
CA TYR A 83 20.45 6.32 16.70
C TYR A 83 21.35 5.09 16.45
N PRO A 84 21.31 4.06 17.32
CA PRO A 84 22.14 2.86 17.14
C PRO A 84 21.89 2.11 15.82
N THR A 85 20.67 2.20 15.29
CA THR A 85 20.28 1.56 14.02
C THR A 85 19.23 2.42 13.30
N PRO A 86 19.09 2.28 11.97
CA PRO A 86 17.99 2.90 11.23
C PRO A 86 16.61 2.50 11.77
N ASP A 87 16.46 1.26 12.23
CA ASP A 87 15.21 0.76 12.83
C ASP A 87 14.85 1.54 14.10
N ALA A 88 15.84 1.81 14.96
CA ALA A 88 15.65 2.61 16.17
C ALA A 88 15.21 4.04 15.82
N PHE A 89 15.82 4.67 14.82
CA PHE A 89 15.37 5.97 14.30
C PHE A 89 13.91 5.91 13.84
N MET A 90 13.53 4.95 12.98
CA MET A 90 12.17 4.85 12.46
C MET A 90 11.11 4.61 13.54
N ILE A 91 11.44 3.81 14.56
CA ILE A 91 10.53 3.52 15.68
C ILE A 91 10.36 4.77 16.54
N SER A 92 11.46 5.39 16.96
CA SER A 92 11.43 6.53 17.88
C SER A 92 10.91 7.80 17.20
N GLU A 93 11.37 8.07 15.97
CA GLU A 93 11.12 9.33 15.30
C GLU A 93 9.87 9.34 14.42
N LEU A 94 9.54 8.19 13.83
CA LEU A 94 8.44 8.10 12.87
C LEU A 94 7.33 7.18 13.37
N ASN A 95 7.42 6.66 14.60
CA ASN A 95 6.47 5.70 15.18
C ASN A 95 6.10 4.62 14.16
N HIS A 96 7.14 4.03 13.54
CA HIS A 96 6.97 3.06 12.48
C HIS A 96 7.97 1.90 12.58
N ASN A 97 7.46 0.75 13.01
CA ASN A 97 8.19 -0.50 12.96
C ASN A 97 7.99 -1.20 11.59
N SER A 98 8.99 -1.11 10.72
CA SER A 98 9.01 -1.75 9.39
C SER A 98 10.34 -2.43 9.17
N ARG A 99 10.32 -3.62 8.55
CA ARG A 99 11.55 -4.37 8.25
C ARG A 99 12.31 -3.87 7.02
N VAL A 100 11.69 -3.00 6.21
CA VAL A 100 12.24 -2.59 4.89
C VAL A 100 12.51 -1.08 4.85
N LYS A 101 11.58 -0.28 5.39
CA LYS A 101 11.66 1.18 5.31
C LYS A 101 12.87 1.81 6.02
N PRO A 102 13.40 1.29 7.14
CA PRO A 102 14.57 1.87 7.78
C PRO A 102 15.79 1.88 6.85
N LYS A 103 16.12 0.73 6.26
CA LYS A 103 17.23 0.61 5.31
C LYS A 103 16.98 1.42 4.03
N MET A 104 15.76 1.38 3.51
CA MET A 104 15.37 2.19 2.35
C MET A 104 15.54 3.68 2.61
N LEU A 105 15.13 4.19 3.78
CA LEU A 105 15.29 5.60 4.13
C LEU A 105 16.77 5.98 4.17
N GLN A 106 17.61 5.16 4.82
CA GLN A 106 19.04 5.38 4.87
C GLN A 106 19.67 5.42 3.47
N GLU A 107 19.30 4.49 2.59
CA GLU A 107 19.82 4.42 1.21
C GLU A 107 19.35 5.61 0.36
N VAL A 108 18.09 6.04 0.49
CA VAL A 108 17.57 7.23 -0.20
C VAL A 108 18.25 8.50 0.32
N VAL A 109 18.43 8.64 1.64
CA VAL A 109 19.17 9.77 2.23
C VAL A 109 20.59 9.81 1.67
N LYS A 110 21.30 8.68 1.64
CA LYS A 110 22.65 8.60 1.07
C LYS A 110 22.68 9.02 -0.40
N PHE A 111 21.71 8.57 -1.19
CA PHE A 111 21.59 8.98 -2.58
C PHE A 111 21.39 10.49 -2.72
N VAL A 112 20.51 11.08 -1.91
CA VAL A 112 20.27 12.52 -1.95
C VAL A 112 21.49 13.31 -1.49
N CYS A 113 22.25 12.83 -0.49
CA CYS A 113 23.54 13.43 -0.10
C CYS A 113 24.53 13.52 -1.27
N GLN A 114 24.57 12.53 -2.16
CA GLN A 114 25.46 12.56 -3.32
C GLN A 114 25.07 13.66 -4.31
N ILE A 115 23.79 13.99 -4.41
CA ILE A 115 23.29 15.05 -5.30
C ILE A 115 23.67 16.43 -4.76
N VAL A 116 23.59 16.62 -3.45
CA VAL A 116 23.82 17.92 -2.78
C VAL A 116 25.25 18.09 -2.26
N GLU A 117 26.18 17.27 -2.73
CA GLU A 117 27.57 17.36 -2.32
C GLU A 117 28.14 18.73 -2.68
N GLY A 118 28.69 19.43 -1.67
CA GLY A 118 29.29 20.76 -1.83
C GLY A 118 28.35 21.95 -1.62
N THR A 119 27.05 21.74 -1.42
CA THR A 119 26.13 22.84 -1.06
C THR A 119 26.38 23.32 0.37
N GLN A 120 26.33 24.63 0.61
CA GLN A 120 26.59 25.23 1.92
C GLN A 120 25.33 25.84 2.55
N THR A 121 24.34 26.17 1.74
CA THR A 121 23.11 26.83 2.18
C THR A 121 21.86 26.03 1.82
N ILE A 122 20.76 26.30 2.52
CA ILE A 122 19.45 25.69 2.28
C ILE A 122 18.96 26.00 0.85
N GLU A 123 19.20 27.23 0.39
CA GLU A 123 18.78 27.71 -0.94
C GLU A 123 19.56 27.01 -2.05
N GLU A 124 20.87 26.83 -1.90
CA GLU A 124 21.70 26.05 -2.82
C GLU A 124 21.24 24.58 -2.88
N GLU A 125 21.00 23.95 -1.73
CA GLU A 125 20.52 22.56 -1.65
C GLU A 125 19.19 22.39 -2.41
N LYS A 126 18.24 23.31 -2.19
CA LYS A 126 16.94 23.33 -2.88
C LYS A 126 17.10 23.46 -4.38
N GLU A 127 17.97 24.36 -4.86
CA GLU A 127 18.16 24.59 -6.29
C GLU A 127 18.85 23.40 -6.96
N VAL A 128 19.91 22.86 -6.36
CA VAL A 128 20.60 21.67 -6.88
C VAL A 128 19.64 20.48 -7.00
N LEU A 129 18.80 20.24 -5.98
CA LEU A 129 17.82 19.16 -6.03
C LEU A 129 16.71 19.38 -7.05
N LYS A 130 16.30 20.64 -7.24
CA LYS A 130 15.34 20.98 -8.29
C LYS A 130 15.91 20.72 -9.67
N GLN A 131 17.15 21.13 -9.93
CA GLN A 131 17.84 20.87 -11.19
C GLN A 131 18.01 19.38 -11.44
N TRP A 132 18.47 18.62 -10.43
CA TRP A 132 18.54 17.16 -10.51
C TRP A 132 17.18 16.55 -10.86
N ALA A 133 16.11 16.96 -10.18
CA ALA A 133 14.79 16.38 -10.39
C ALA A 133 14.28 16.59 -11.82
N ILE A 134 14.52 17.78 -12.39
CA ILE A 134 14.17 18.13 -13.77
C ILE A 134 14.98 17.29 -14.77
N GLN A 135 16.29 17.20 -14.57
CA GLN A 135 17.22 16.55 -15.51
C GLN A 135 17.19 15.02 -15.45
N ALA A 136 16.89 14.44 -14.29
CA ALA A 136 16.90 12.99 -14.10
C ALA A 136 15.87 12.30 -14.99
N GLU A 137 16.26 11.20 -15.63
CA GLU A 137 15.38 10.44 -16.51
C GLU A 137 14.62 9.36 -15.75
N PRO A 138 13.40 8.98 -16.18
CA PRO A 138 12.63 7.94 -15.50
C PRO A 138 13.28 6.59 -15.36
N GLN A 139 14.30 6.28 -16.17
CA GLN A 139 15.04 5.02 -16.18
C GLN A 139 16.17 5.01 -15.13
N ASP A 140 16.62 6.17 -14.67
CA ASP A 140 17.74 6.31 -13.73
C ASP A 140 17.49 5.59 -12.40
N TYR A 141 16.23 5.34 -12.01
CA TYR A 141 15.90 4.52 -10.83
C TYR A 141 16.55 3.13 -10.85
N GLN A 142 16.87 2.59 -12.04
CA GLN A 142 17.49 1.28 -12.19
C GLN A 142 18.94 1.27 -11.68
N THR A 143 19.63 2.41 -11.70
CA THR A 143 21.03 2.52 -11.26
C THR A 143 21.14 2.62 -9.74
N LEU A 144 20.08 3.05 -9.06
CA LEU A 144 20.07 3.28 -7.61
C LEU A 144 20.25 1.99 -6.79
N ASN A 145 19.78 0.85 -7.31
CA ASN A 145 19.80 -0.46 -6.64
C ASN A 145 19.28 -0.43 -5.17
N ILE A 146 18.37 0.50 -4.87
CA ILE A 146 17.75 0.63 -3.54
C ILE A 146 16.57 -0.35 -3.45
N ARG A 147 16.65 -1.28 -2.50
CA ARG A 147 15.66 -2.35 -2.38
C ARG A 147 14.26 -1.77 -2.09
N ASP A 148 13.25 -2.27 -2.82
CA ASP A 148 11.85 -1.84 -2.72
C ASP A 148 11.57 -0.37 -3.12
N PHE A 149 12.59 0.38 -3.58
CA PHE A 149 12.48 1.74 -4.09
C PHE A 149 12.55 1.74 -5.62
N ALA A 150 11.42 1.39 -6.24
CA ALA A 150 11.30 1.33 -7.70
C ALA A 150 10.90 2.69 -8.30
N ILE A 151 10.61 2.71 -9.61
CA ILE A 151 10.19 3.89 -10.38
C ILE A 151 9.14 4.78 -9.69
N ALA A 152 8.17 4.21 -8.97
CA ALA A 152 7.16 5.01 -8.28
C ALA A 152 7.71 5.81 -7.08
N GLY A 153 8.76 5.32 -6.40
CA GLY A 153 9.45 6.10 -5.37
C GLY A 153 10.34 7.17 -5.99
N PHE A 154 11.08 6.78 -7.03
CA PHE A 154 11.96 7.68 -7.76
C PHE A 154 11.21 8.88 -8.37
N GLN A 155 10.12 8.63 -9.10
CA GLN A 155 9.30 9.70 -9.67
C GLN A 155 8.67 10.58 -8.60
N TYR A 156 8.20 9.98 -7.50
CA TYR A 156 7.65 10.79 -6.41
C TYR A 156 8.70 11.69 -5.76
N LEU A 157 9.95 11.23 -5.65
CA LEU A 157 11.07 12.06 -5.19
C LEU A 157 11.32 13.24 -6.15
N ARG A 158 11.34 12.99 -7.47
CA ARG A 158 11.46 14.04 -8.50
C ARG A 158 10.32 15.07 -8.37
N MET A 159 9.08 14.62 -8.21
CA MET A 159 7.92 15.51 -8.01
C MET A 159 8.07 16.39 -6.76
N LEU A 160 8.53 15.82 -5.64
CA LEU A 160 8.74 16.56 -4.39
C LEU A 160 9.79 17.67 -4.52
N PHE A 161 10.76 17.48 -5.41
CA PHE A 161 11.79 18.45 -5.74
C PHE A 161 11.48 19.31 -6.97
N GLY A 162 10.29 19.18 -7.55
CA GLY A 162 9.76 20.15 -8.51
C GLY A 162 9.74 19.73 -9.97
N ALA A 163 10.05 18.46 -10.29
CA ALA A 163 9.82 17.95 -11.63
C ALA A 163 8.32 17.93 -11.95
N ASP A 164 7.95 18.38 -13.16
CA ASP A 164 6.60 18.23 -13.69
C ASP A 164 6.44 16.85 -14.31
N THR A 165 6.18 15.87 -13.46
CA THR A 165 6.07 14.45 -13.81
C THR A 165 5.01 13.79 -12.93
N ALA A 166 4.77 12.51 -13.13
CA ALA A 166 3.76 11.75 -12.40
C ALA A 166 4.33 10.54 -11.66
N LYS A 167 3.62 10.11 -10.62
CA LYS A 167 3.94 8.89 -9.90
C LYS A 167 3.14 7.75 -10.52
N PRO A 168 3.78 6.75 -11.18
CA PRO A 168 3.06 5.62 -11.77
C PRO A 168 2.60 4.62 -10.69
N ASP A 169 1.59 5.02 -9.91
CA ASP A 169 0.95 4.25 -8.86
C ASP A 169 -0.35 3.58 -9.32
N GLU A 170 -1.05 2.91 -8.40
CA GLU A 170 -2.26 2.17 -8.73
C GLU A 170 -3.38 3.06 -9.31
N HIS A 171 -3.44 4.33 -8.95
CA HIS A 171 -4.47 5.25 -9.43
C HIS A 171 -4.21 5.63 -10.90
N ILE A 172 -2.97 5.99 -11.23
CA ILE A 172 -2.56 6.29 -12.61
C ILE A 172 -2.70 5.06 -13.51
N ILE A 173 -2.23 3.89 -13.04
CA ILE A 173 -2.35 2.64 -13.82
C ILE A 173 -3.81 2.28 -14.08
N ARG A 174 -4.69 2.45 -13.08
CA ARG A 174 -6.11 2.17 -13.24
C ARG A 174 -6.77 3.14 -14.24
N PHE A 175 -6.51 4.44 -14.10
CA PHE A 175 -7.00 5.47 -15.00
C PHE A 175 -6.65 5.15 -16.46
N LEU A 176 -5.38 4.88 -16.75
CA LEU A 176 -4.95 4.56 -18.11
C LEU A 176 -5.52 3.22 -18.62
N LYS A 177 -5.66 2.22 -17.74
CA LYS A 177 -6.30 0.95 -18.10
C LYS A 177 -7.76 1.13 -18.51
N GLU A 178 -8.49 2.03 -17.84
CA GLU A 178 -9.89 2.32 -18.15
C GLU A 178 -10.03 2.99 -19.53
N ILE A 179 -9.13 3.92 -19.87
CA ILE A 179 -9.12 4.61 -21.18
C ILE A 179 -8.73 3.65 -22.31
N LEU A 180 -7.65 2.89 -22.11
CA LEU A 180 -7.04 2.09 -23.18
C LEU A 180 -7.58 0.66 -23.26
N ASN A 181 -8.41 0.25 -22.31
CA ASN A 181 -8.95 -1.11 -22.17
C ASN A 181 -7.87 -2.22 -22.23
N ARG A 182 -6.66 -1.93 -21.73
CA ARG A 182 -5.52 -2.87 -21.73
C ARG A 182 -4.61 -2.65 -20.53
N ARG A 183 -3.73 -3.62 -20.28
CA ARG A 183 -2.70 -3.45 -19.24
C ARG A 183 -1.66 -2.43 -19.70
N VAL A 184 -1.23 -1.58 -18.77
CA VAL A 184 -0.23 -0.55 -18.99
C VAL A 184 0.88 -0.75 -17.96
N SER A 185 2.14 -0.75 -18.41
CA SER A 185 3.28 -0.83 -17.50
C SER A 185 3.54 0.51 -16.79
N LYS A 186 4.34 0.55 -15.72
CA LYS A 186 4.63 1.82 -15.01
C LYS A 186 5.39 2.84 -15.84
N VAL A 187 6.34 2.38 -16.66
CA VAL A 187 7.15 3.26 -17.52
C VAL A 187 6.28 3.80 -18.65
N GLU A 188 5.48 2.92 -19.25
CA GLU A 188 4.52 3.29 -20.29
C GLU A 188 3.47 4.26 -19.77
N ALA A 189 2.95 4.03 -18.56
CA ALA A 189 1.98 4.92 -17.94
C ALA A 189 2.51 6.33 -17.73
N LEU A 190 3.77 6.45 -17.30
CA LEU A 190 4.43 7.73 -17.16
C LEU A 190 4.51 8.47 -18.50
N ARG A 191 5.05 7.80 -19.52
CA ARG A 191 5.23 8.38 -20.85
C ARG A 191 3.90 8.75 -21.52
N LEU A 192 2.86 7.93 -21.36
CA LEU A 192 1.52 8.23 -21.86
C LEU A 192 0.94 9.49 -21.21
N LEU A 193 1.11 9.63 -19.90
CA LEU A 193 0.61 10.79 -19.18
C LEU A 193 1.41 12.05 -19.55
N GLU A 194 2.74 11.96 -19.64
CA GLU A 194 3.61 13.05 -20.08
C GLU A 194 3.24 13.52 -21.49
N ALA A 195 3.16 12.62 -22.47
CA ALA A 195 2.81 12.95 -23.85
C ALA A 195 1.36 13.46 -23.99
N GLY A 196 0.42 12.87 -23.26
CA GLY A 196 -0.99 13.30 -23.26
C GLY A 196 -1.17 14.69 -22.65
N SER A 197 -0.51 14.96 -21.52
CA SER A 197 -0.50 16.27 -20.87
C SER A 197 0.15 17.34 -21.74
N GLU A 198 1.29 17.02 -22.38
CA GLU A 198 1.97 17.92 -23.33
C GLU A 198 1.04 18.30 -24.49
N ARG A 199 0.33 17.32 -25.06
CA ARG A 199 -0.60 17.54 -26.17
C ARG A 199 -1.77 18.46 -25.82
N VAL A 200 -2.24 18.42 -24.57
CA VAL A 200 -3.30 19.30 -24.06
C VAL A 200 -2.73 20.64 -23.56
N GLY A 201 -1.42 20.73 -23.32
CA GLY A 201 -0.76 21.93 -22.79
C GLY A 201 -1.00 22.12 -21.29
N VAL A 202 -1.07 21.04 -20.51
CA VAL A 202 -1.30 21.07 -19.05
C VAL A 202 -0.16 20.41 -18.28
N SER A 203 0.00 20.77 -16.99
CA SER A 203 1.00 20.16 -16.11
C SER A 203 0.70 18.68 -15.84
N VAL A 204 1.71 17.84 -15.99
CA VAL A 204 1.64 16.40 -15.67
C VAL A 204 1.33 16.19 -14.19
N ARG A 205 1.93 17.01 -13.32
CA ARG A 205 1.71 16.97 -11.87
C ARG A 205 0.27 17.35 -11.49
N ALA A 206 -0.33 18.30 -12.21
CA ALA A 206 -1.72 18.68 -11.98
C ALA A 206 -2.67 17.54 -12.35
N VAL A 207 -2.41 16.87 -13.47
CA VAL A 207 -3.14 15.66 -13.89
C VAL A 207 -2.97 14.53 -12.88
N ASP A 208 -1.75 14.24 -12.41
CA ASP A 208 -1.49 13.25 -11.35
C ASP A 208 -2.31 13.54 -10.09
N LYS A 209 -2.27 14.79 -9.62
CA LYS A 209 -3.00 15.21 -8.42
C LYS A 209 -4.52 15.06 -8.59
N TYR A 210 -5.05 15.42 -9.75
CA TYR A 210 -6.47 15.25 -10.08
C TYR A 210 -6.88 13.78 -10.06
N ILE A 211 -6.14 12.91 -10.77
CA ILE A 211 -6.42 11.48 -10.83
C ILE A 211 -6.33 10.84 -9.44
N TRP A 212 -5.30 11.20 -8.66
CA TRP A 212 -5.15 10.71 -7.30
C TRP A 212 -6.33 11.14 -6.41
N ASN A 213 -6.74 12.41 -6.48
CA ASN A 213 -7.90 12.92 -5.74
C ASN A 213 -9.19 12.18 -6.14
N ARG A 214 -9.43 11.97 -7.45
CA ARG A 214 -10.57 11.20 -7.96
C ARG A 214 -10.56 9.77 -7.43
N GLY A 215 -9.41 9.10 -7.47
CA GLY A 215 -9.26 7.73 -7.01
C GLY A 215 -9.32 7.55 -5.48
N ALA A 216 -8.84 8.54 -4.72
CA ALA A 216 -8.91 8.56 -3.26
C ALA A 216 -10.33 8.89 -2.77
N ARG A 217 -10.99 9.88 -3.40
CA ARG A 217 -12.35 10.32 -3.08
C ARG A 217 -13.44 9.42 -3.64
N GLY A 218 -13.19 8.68 -4.73
CA GLY A 218 -14.12 7.64 -5.22
C GLY A 218 -14.43 6.55 -4.20
N LYS A 219 -13.61 6.38 -3.15
CA LYS A 219 -13.92 5.55 -1.98
C LYS A 219 -14.80 6.26 -0.93
N GLN A 220 -14.84 7.59 -0.92
CA GLN A 220 -15.67 8.41 -0.03
C GLN A 220 -17.05 8.68 -0.64
N TYR A 221 -17.19 8.75 -1.97
CA TYR A 221 -18.48 8.99 -2.65
C TYR A 221 -19.48 7.81 -2.60
N ALA A 222 -19.09 6.65 -2.06
CA ALA A 222 -20.08 5.65 -1.61
C ALA A 222 -20.89 6.10 -0.39
N ALA A 223 -20.59 7.28 0.17
CA ALA A 223 -21.32 7.93 1.25
C ALA A 223 -21.45 9.45 1.00
N GLY A 224 -22.38 9.85 0.13
CA GLY A 224 -22.96 11.20 0.11
C GLY A 224 -22.16 12.32 -0.55
N ARG A 225 -22.86 13.26 -1.19
CA ARG A 225 -22.29 14.40 -1.93
C ARG A 225 -21.95 15.59 -1.03
N ASP A 226 -20.97 16.34 -1.52
CA ASP A 226 -20.81 17.80 -1.48
C ASP A 226 -19.66 18.44 -0.69
N THR A 227 -19.07 19.41 -1.41
CA THR A 227 -18.13 20.48 -1.07
C THR A 227 -16.61 20.21 -1.14
N VAL A 228 -16.01 20.98 -2.05
CA VAL A 228 -14.62 21.44 -2.04
C VAL A 228 -14.31 22.02 -0.65
N ARG A 229 -13.34 21.43 0.06
CA ARG A 229 -12.70 22.08 1.21
C ARG A 229 -11.25 22.38 0.86
N LEU A 230 -10.98 23.66 0.60
CA LEU A 230 -9.71 24.30 0.97
C LEU A 230 -9.52 24.07 2.47
N ALA A 231 -8.31 23.66 2.87
CA ALA A 231 -8.00 23.34 4.25
C ALA A 231 -8.32 24.52 5.18
N PRO A 232 -9.08 24.31 6.27
CA PRO A 232 -8.94 25.13 7.44
C PRO A 232 -8.07 24.41 8.47
N ASP A 233 -7.32 25.21 9.23
CA ASP A 233 -6.85 24.85 10.55
C ASP A 233 -7.99 24.22 11.35
N ILE A 234 -7.78 23.00 11.86
CA ILE A 234 -8.70 22.37 12.79
C ILE A 234 -7.94 22.05 14.08
N ASP A 235 -8.34 22.86 15.05
CA ASP A 235 -8.25 22.74 16.48
C ASP A 235 -8.66 21.35 16.99
N ILE A 236 -8.07 20.95 18.11
CA ILE A 236 -8.17 19.64 18.71
C ILE A 236 -9.58 19.46 19.29
N GLN A 237 -10.41 18.62 18.66
CA GLN A 237 -11.54 17.99 19.34
C GLN A 237 -11.54 16.48 19.13
N THR A 238 -11.37 15.77 20.24
CA THR A 238 -11.63 14.33 20.41
C THR A 238 -13.11 14.06 20.21
N GLU A 239 -13.53 13.85 18.96
CA GLU A 239 -14.82 13.22 18.68
C GLU A 239 -14.68 11.70 18.74
N LYS A 240 -15.48 11.09 19.63
CA LYS A 240 -15.73 9.65 19.70
C LYS A 240 -16.06 9.12 18.30
N LYS A 241 -15.27 8.16 17.82
CA LYS A 241 -15.57 7.40 16.59
C LYS A 241 -17.01 6.88 16.66
N ALA A 242 -17.76 7.11 15.58
CA ALA A 242 -19.03 6.45 15.30
C ALA A 242 -18.92 4.94 15.57
N GLU A 243 -20.00 4.36 16.10
CA GLU A 243 -20.12 2.95 16.46
C GLU A 243 -19.54 2.06 15.35
N ALA A 244 -18.46 1.35 15.68
CA ALA A 244 -17.83 0.45 14.73
C ALA A 244 -18.79 -0.72 14.46
N GLY A 245 -19.43 -0.72 13.29
CA GLY A 245 -20.30 -1.82 12.88
C GLY A 245 -19.56 -3.16 12.87
N TYR A 246 -20.31 -4.24 13.11
CA TYR A 246 -19.81 -5.62 13.07
C TYR A 246 -20.21 -6.32 11.76
N SER A 247 -19.46 -7.34 11.39
CA SER A 247 -19.70 -8.15 10.21
C SER A 247 -20.98 -8.98 10.35
N GLU A 248 -21.94 -8.71 9.48
CA GLU A 248 -23.12 -9.56 9.28
C GLU A 248 -22.74 -10.96 8.78
N PHE A 249 -21.69 -11.05 7.95
CA PHE A 249 -21.25 -12.33 7.40
C PHE A 249 -20.76 -13.29 8.51
N TRP A 250 -19.90 -12.82 9.41
CA TRP A 250 -19.32 -13.68 10.46
C TRP A 250 -20.22 -13.87 11.68
N GLN A 251 -21.24 -13.03 11.88
CA GLN A 251 -22.05 -13.04 13.09
C GLN A 251 -22.64 -14.44 13.40
N PRO A 252 -23.31 -15.14 12.46
CA PRO A 252 -23.86 -16.49 12.73
C PRO A 252 -22.82 -17.51 13.18
N ILE A 253 -21.63 -17.51 12.56
CA ILE A 253 -20.54 -18.41 12.96
C ILE A 253 -20.03 -18.03 14.36
N ARG A 254 -19.91 -16.72 14.66
CA ARG A 254 -19.42 -16.24 15.95
C ARG A 254 -20.40 -16.47 17.10
N SER A 255 -21.71 -16.52 16.82
CA SER A 255 -22.74 -16.87 17.80
C SER A 255 -22.92 -18.38 17.99
N GLY A 256 -22.18 -19.22 17.26
CA GLY A 256 -22.24 -20.68 17.40
C GLY A 256 -23.31 -21.36 16.54
N GLU A 257 -24.00 -20.63 15.65
CA GLU A 257 -25.09 -21.18 14.82
C GLU A 257 -24.61 -22.32 13.90
N PHE A 258 -23.35 -22.24 13.45
CA PHE A 258 -22.70 -23.26 12.62
C PHE A 258 -21.76 -24.16 13.44
N GLY A 259 -21.86 -24.14 14.78
CA GLY A 259 -21.02 -24.90 15.71
C GLY A 259 -20.04 -24.04 16.53
N GLU A 260 -19.62 -24.58 17.68
CA GLU A 260 -18.89 -23.84 18.71
C GLU A 260 -17.39 -23.64 18.42
N LEU A 261 -16.81 -24.40 17.49
CA LEU A 261 -15.36 -24.42 17.28
C LEU A 261 -14.81 -23.02 16.92
N PHE A 262 -15.52 -22.29 16.07
CA PHE A 262 -15.15 -20.94 15.61
C PHE A 262 -15.98 -19.82 16.26
N ALA A 263 -16.83 -20.14 17.24
CA ALA A 263 -17.57 -19.16 18.03
C ALA A 263 -16.61 -18.19 18.77
N GLY A 264 -17.08 -16.99 19.08
CA GLY A 264 -16.27 -16.00 19.78
C GLY A 264 -16.75 -14.57 19.62
N LYS A 265 -15.83 -13.61 19.77
CA LYS A 265 -16.15 -12.18 19.69
C LYS A 265 -16.65 -11.81 18.28
N PRO A 266 -17.64 -10.88 18.18
CA PRO A 266 -18.04 -10.29 16.91
C PRO A 266 -16.85 -9.71 16.14
N VAL A 267 -16.92 -9.75 14.81
CA VAL A 267 -15.83 -9.29 13.93
C VAL A 267 -16.13 -7.85 13.50
N PRO A 268 -15.28 -6.86 13.80
CA PRO A 268 -15.48 -5.50 13.28
C PRO A 268 -15.44 -5.47 11.74
N ILE A 269 -16.23 -4.60 11.09
CA ILE A 269 -16.24 -4.48 9.61
C ILE A 269 -14.83 -4.22 9.04
N GLY A 270 -13.97 -3.51 9.78
CA GLY A 270 -12.57 -3.28 9.37
C GLY A 270 -11.68 -4.53 9.32
N GLU A 271 -12.09 -5.61 9.98
CA GLU A 271 -11.35 -6.88 10.11
C GLU A 271 -12.10 -8.06 9.46
N ASP A 272 -13.17 -7.78 8.72
CA ASP A 272 -14.13 -8.75 8.17
C ASP A 272 -13.55 -9.74 7.13
N GLY A 273 -12.24 -9.75 6.89
CA GLY A 273 -11.65 -10.61 5.86
C GLY A 273 -11.57 -12.10 6.21
N TRP A 274 -11.56 -12.44 7.50
CA TRP A 274 -11.33 -13.80 7.98
C TRP A 274 -11.61 -13.94 9.48
N ILE A 275 -11.78 -15.17 9.95
CA ILE A 275 -11.73 -15.54 11.37
C ILE A 275 -10.76 -16.72 11.55
N SER A 276 -10.21 -16.89 12.75
CA SER A 276 -9.26 -17.99 13.02
C SER A 276 -9.51 -18.73 14.32
N LYS A 277 -8.93 -19.93 14.39
CA LYS A 277 -8.83 -20.77 15.59
C LYS A 277 -7.42 -21.37 15.68
N ARG A 278 -6.77 -21.19 16.82
CA ARG A 278 -5.44 -21.76 17.08
C ARG A 278 -5.55 -23.13 17.75
N ILE A 279 -4.80 -24.10 17.25
CA ILE A 279 -4.59 -25.40 17.90
C ILE A 279 -3.46 -25.21 18.92
N ARG A 280 -3.82 -25.18 20.21
CA ARG A 280 -2.86 -24.93 21.30
C ARG A 280 -1.83 -26.05 21.36
N GLY A 281 -0.58 -25.71 21.69
CA GLY A 281 0.52 -26.68 21.78
C GLY A 281 1.17 -27.05 20.45
N ARG A 282 0.45 -26.98 19.32
CA ARG A 282 0.97 -27.43 18.01
C ARG A 282 1.57 -26.33 17.12
N GLY A 283 1.41 -25.07 17.52
CA GLY A 283 1.89 -23.94 16.69
C GLY A 283 1.19 -23.88 15.32
N VAL A 284 -0.08 -24.31 15.27
CA VAL A 284 -0.94 -24.30 14.07
C VAL A 284 -2.13 -23.39 14.30
N GLU A 285 -2.50 -22.62 13.27
CA GLU A 285 -3.69 -21.77 13.27
C GLU A 285 -4.52 -22.00 12.01
N ILE A 286 -5.79 -22.36 12.19
CA ILE A 286 -6.78 -22.52 11.12
C ILE A 286 -7.48 -21.19 10.89
N ILE A 287 -7.65 -20.79 9.63
CA ILE A 287 -8.29 -19.55 9.20
C ILE A 287 -9.39 -19.86 8.21
N LEU A 288 -10.60 -19.37 8.50
CA LEU A 288 -11.71 -19.32 7.56
C LEU A 288 -11.68 -17.96 6.86
N GLY A 289 -11.52 -17.96 5.54
CA GLY A 289 -11.42 -16.77 4.72
C GLY A 289 -12.63 -16.60 3.81
N CYS A 290 -13.25 -15.42 3.85
CA CYS A 290 -14.27 -15.02 2.89
C CYS A 290 -13.80 -13.74 2.18
N ARG A 291 -13.44 -13.86 0.90
CA ARG A 291 -13.02 -12.74 0.04
C ARG A 291 -14.19 -12.32 -0.85
N LYS A 292 -14.00 -11.34 -1.73
CA LYS A 292 -15.08 -10.84 -2.60
C LYS A 292 -15.79 -11.95 -3.38
N ASN A 293 -15.01 -12.79 -4.08
CA ASN A 293 -15.54 -13.79 -5.03
C ASN A 293 -15.10 -15.23 -4.76
N TYR A 294 -14.53 -15.51 -3.59
CA TYR A 294 -14.15 -16.86 -3.21
C TYR A 294 -14.03 -17.01 -1.70
N SER A 295 -14.14 -18.24 -1.25
CA SER A 295 -13.96 -18.64 0.14
C SER A 295 -12.93 -19.76 0.23
N ASN A 296 -12.17 -19.78 1.32
CA ASN A 296 -11.16 -20.80 1.55
C ASN A 296 -11.01 -21.10 3.03
N VAL A 297 -10.49 -22.29 3.32
CA VAL A 297 -9.86 -22.61 4.60
C VAL A 297 -8.36 -22.60 4.40
N SER A 298 -7.61 -22.11 5.38
CA SER A 298 -6.15 -22.26 5.38
C SER A 298 -5.65 -22.60 6.76
N PHE A 299 -4.50 -23.28 6.83
CA PHE A 299 -3.76 -23.37 8.09
C PHE A 299 -2.38 -22.75 7.95
N PHE A 300 -1.86 -22.27 9.08
CA PHE A 300 -0.53 -21.71 9.21
C PHE A 300 0.28 -22.47 10.24
N CYS A 301 1.49 -22.84 9.87
CA CYS A 301 2.49 -23.39 10.77
C CYS A 301 3.49 -22.29 11.15
N TRP A 302 3.76 -22.17 12.45
CA TRP A 302 4.67 -21.19 13.03
C TRP A 302 5.92 -21.85 13.64
N GLY A 303 6.99 -21.07 13.82
CA GLY A 303 8.25 -21.54 14.43
C GLY A 303 9.32 -21.96 13.43
N GLU A 304 10.41 -22.51 13.96
CA GLU A 304 11.58 -22.93 13.17
C GLU A 304 11.24 -24.12 12.27
N ASN A 305 10.62 -25.17 12.83
CA ASN A 305 10.22 -26.40 12.12
C ASN A 305 8.88 -26.25 11.36
N ARG A 306 8.51 -25.04 10.94
CA ARG A 306 7.21 -24.77 10.32
C ARG A 306 7.01 -25.48 8.97
N ILE A 307 8.09 -25.75 8.24
CA ILE A 307 8.05 -26.40 6.91
C ILE A 307 7.81 -27.89 7.12
N GLU A 308 8.65 -28.55 7.92
CA GLU A 308 8.50 -29.95 8.31
C GLU A 308 7.09 -30.22 8.87
N ARG A 309 6.64 -29.40 9.84
CA ARG A 309 5.29 -29.53 10.40
C ARG A 309 4.18 -29.37 9.36
N ARG A 310 4.34 -28.48 8.38
CA ARG A 310 3.36 -28.33 7.30
C ARG A 310 3.30 -29.62 6.48
N ASP A 311 4.44 -30.19 6.14
CA ASP A 311 4.51 -31.38 5.30
C ASP A 311 3.95 -32.62 6.02
N GLU A 312 4.22 -32.75 7.31
CA GLU A 312 3.59 -33.77 8.18
C GLU A 312 2.07 -33.60 8.25
N ILE A 313 1.58 -32.37 8.42
CA ILE A 313 0.15 -32.09 8.42
C ILE A 313 -0.48 -32.37 7.05
N LEU A 314 0.20 -32.04 5.96
CA LEU A 314 -0.29 -32.30 4.60
C LEU A 314 -0.48 -33.79 4.32
N ALA A 315 0.30 -34.66 4.97
CA ALA A 315 0.10 -36.11 4.86
C ALA A 315 -1.27 -36.58 5.38
N LEU A 316 -1.96 -35.78 6.20
CA LEU A 316 -3.33 -36.04 6.66
C LEU A 316 -4.42 -35.72 5.62
N PHE A 317 -4.05 -35.03 4.54
CA PHE A 317 -4.96 -34.52 3.50
C PHE A 317 -4.51 -35.00 2.12
N PRO A 318 -4.84 -36.25 1.74
CA PRO A 318 -4.47 -36.76 0.42
C PRO A 318 -5.12 -35.91 -0.70
N GLU A 319 -4.37 -35.66 -1.78
CA GLU A 319 -4.83 -34.82 -2.91
C GLU A 319 -6.10 -35.34 -3.59
N ALA A 320 -6.42 -36.62 -3.42
CA ALA A 320 -7.66 -37.22 -3.93
C ALA A 320 -8.92 -36.64 -3.25
N ASP A 321 -8.80 -36.19 -1.99
CA ASP A 321 -9.92 -35.73 -1.17
C ASP A 321 -9.96 -34.20 -1.05
N TYR A 322 -8.84 -33.51 -1.32
CA TYR A 322 -8.71 -32.06 -1.14
C TYR A 322 -7.90 -31.42 -2.27
N ASP A 323 -8.41 -30.33 -2.84
CA ASP A 323 -7.62 -29.42 -3.65
C ASP A 323 -6.95 -28.37 -2.75
N TYR A 324 -5.61 -28.39 -2.71
CA TYR A 324 -4.85 -27.49 -1.85
C TYR A 324 -3.57 -26.95 -2.48
N TYR A 325 -3.17 -25.77 -2.00
CA TYR A 325 -2.04 -25.02 -2.52
C TYR A 325 -1.08 -24.68 -1.37
N PRO A 326 0.07 -25.36 -1.25
CA PRO A 326 1.08 -24.99 -0.27
C PRO A 326 1.73 -23.66 -0.66
N ARG A 327 1.94 -22.79 0.33
CA ARG A 327 2.61 -21.51 0.16
C ARG A 327 3.59 -21.26 1.30
N GLU A 328 4.78 -20.82 0.92
CA GLU A 328 5.86 -20.56 1.87
C GLU A 328 6.24 -19.10 1.97
N SER A 329 6.73 -18.74 3.14
CA SER A 329 7.42 -17.49 3.39
C SER A 329 8.46 -17.68 4.49
N HIS A 330 9.34 -16.70 4.65
CA HIS A 330 10.35 -16.69 5.71
C HIS A 330 9.77 -16.68 7.13
N LYS A 331 8.46 -16.40 7.30
CA LYS A 331 7.82 -16.30 8.63
C LYS A 331 6.84 -17.43 8.95
N ARG A 332 6.31 -18.08 7.93
CA ARG A 332 5.19 -19.03 8.06
C ARG A 332 5.13 -19.92 6.83
N ALA A 333 4.80 -21.18 7.05
CA ALA A 333 4.34 -22.11 6.03
C ALA A 333 2.81 -22.15 6.10
N MET A 334 2.15 -22.21 4.96
CA MET A 334 0.70 -22.14 4.86
C MET A 334 0.21 -23.16 3.83
N VAL A 335 -0.97 -23.70 4.05
CA VAL A 335 -1.72 -24.44 3.03
C VAL A 335 -3.09 -23.81 2.92
N ARG A 336 -3.58 -23.66 1.69
CA ARG A 336 -4.91 -23.14 1.39
C ARG A 336 -5.72 -24.22 0.69
N PHE A 337 -6.95 -24.43 1.17
CA PHE A 337 -7.98 -25.29 0.62
C PHE A 337 -9.09 -24.40 0.06
N ASP A 338 -9.41 -24.54 -1.21
CA ASP A 338 -10.51 -23.78 -1.80
C ASP A 338 -11.84 -24.43 -1.43
N VAL A 339 -12.80 -23.59 -1.02
CA VAL A 339 -14.10 -24.04 -0.52
C VAL A 339 -15.16 -23.82 -1.59
N LEU A 340 -15.31 -22.56 -2.04
CA LEU A 340 -16.21 -22.18 -3.11
C LEU A 340 -15.62 -21.03 -3.93
N ASN A 341 -15.98 -20.99 -5.21
CA ASN A 341 -15.84 -19.81 -6.08
C ASN A 341 -16.96 -18.78 -5.82
N LYS A 342 -17.33 -18.59 -4.55
CA LYS A 342 -18.33 -17.65 -4.05
C LYS A 342 -17.77 -16.97 -2.80
N GLY A 343 -18.16 -15.72 -2.56
CA GLY A 343 -17.61 -14.93 -1.46
C GLY A 343 -18.57 -13.83 -0.98
N LYS A 344 -18.03 -12.77 -0.41
CA LYS A 344 -18.80 -11.67 0.18
C LYS A 344 -19.79 -11.01 -0.77
N ASP A 345 -19.48 -10.97 -2.06
CA ASP A 345 -20.31 -10.32 -3.05
C ASP A 345 -21.54 -11.20 -3.44
N HIS A 346 -21.64 -12.42 -2.92
CA HIS A 346 -22.69 -13.41 -3.19
C HIS A 346 -23.57 -13.60 -1.93
N ARG A 347 -24.37 -12.57 -1.59
CA ARG A 347 -25.10 -12.50 -0.32
C ARG A 347 -26.16 -13.59 -0.16
N GLU A 348 -26.81 -13.93 -1.25
CA GLU A 348 -27.78 -15.00 -1.39
C GLU A 348 -27.23 -16.38 -1.05
N ASP A 349 -25.90 -16.56 -1.16
CA ASP A 349 -25.20 -17.81 -0.91
C ASP A 349 -24.50 -17.85 0.46
N TRP A 350 -24.68 -16.83 1.31
CA TRP A 350 -23.90 -16.71 2.54
C TRP A 350 -24.06 -17.89 3.49
N ASP A 351 -25.24 -18.48 3.59
CA ASP A 351 -25.46 -19.64 4.46
C ASP A 351 -24.72 -20.88 3.93
N GLU A 352 -24.78 -21.13 2.62
CA GLU A 352 -23.99 -22.19 1.97
C GLU A 352 -22.48 -21.98 2.21
N ILE A 353 -22.01 -20.74 2.04
CA ILE A 353 -20.59 -20.40 2.24
C ILE A 353 -20.18 -20.62 3.70
N ARG A 354 -20.99 -20.18 4.67
CA ARG A 354 -20.73 -20.35 6.10
C ARG A 354 -20.67 -21.83 6.47
N GLU A 355 -21.66 -22.61 6.04
CA GLU A 355 -21.75 -24.04 6.30
C GLU A 355 -20.51 -24.78 5.78
N LYS A 356 -20.14 -24.56 4.51
CA LYS A 356 -18.98 -25.22 3.90
C LYS A 356 -17.66 -24.77 4.52
N LEU A 357 -17.51 -23.49 4.86
CA LEU A 357 -16.32 -22.99 5.54
C LEU A 357 -16.16 -23.65 6.91
N VAL A 358 -17.22 -23.70 7.71
CA VAL A 358 -17.15 -24.28 9.05
C VAL A 358 -16.97 -25.79 9.01
N THR A 359 -17.67 -26.48 8.10
CA THR A 359 -17.54 -27.94 7.91
C THR A 359 -16.11 -28.32 7.55
N MET A 360 -15.55 -27.73 6.48
CA MET A 360 -14.18 -28.01 6.07
C MET A 360 -13.17 -27.54 7.12
N GLY A 361 -13.40 -26.38 7.74
CA GLY A 361 -12.55 -25.84 8.79
C GLY A 361 -12.48 -26.71 10.04
N ALA A 362 -13.62 -27.28 10.45
CA ALA A 362 -13.72 -28.19 11.59
C ALA A 362 -13.07 -29.53 11.29
N ASP A 363 -13.29 -30.09 10.09
CA ASP A 363 -12.63 -31.32 9.65
C ASP A 363 -11.10 -31.18 9.66
N ILE A 364 -10.56 -30.13 9.04
CA ILE A 364 -9.11 -29.85 9.05
C ILE A 364 -8.60 -29.66 10.48
N TYR A 365 -9.33 -28.89 11.32
CA TYR A 365 -8.95 -28.68 12.71
C TYR A 365 -8.89 -29.99 13.49
N ASN A 366 -9.91 -30.83 13.38
CA ASN A 366 -10.03 -32.09 14.13
C ASN A 366 -8.96 -33.08 13.70
N LYS A 367 -8.76 -33.30 12.39
CA LYS A 367 -7.69 -34.17 11.87
C LYS A 367 -6.31 -33.78 12.40
N ILE A 368 -5.99 -32.48 12.42
CA ILE A 368 -4.72 -32.01 12.98
C ILE A 368 -4.69 -32.18 14.50
N ASN A 369 -5.77 -31.82 15.19
CA ASN A 369 -5.83 -31.87 16.66
C ASN A 369 -5.78 -33.30 17.22
N GLU A 370 -6.31 -34.28 16.47
CA GLU A 370 -6.36 -35.70 16.82
C GLU A 370 -5.13 -36.48 16.35
N SER A 371 -4.34 -35.94 15.40
CA SER A 371 -3.08 -36.56 14.97
C SER A 371 -2.05 -36.63 16.10
N ASP A 372 -1.02 -37.46 15.99
CA ASP A 372 0.08 -37.51 16.99
C ASP A 372 1.21 -36.48 16.73
N LEU A 373 0.96 -35.48 15.86
CA LEU A 373 1.95 -34.46 15.40
C LEU A 373 2.34 -33.37 16.40
#